data_AF-A6KC84-F1
#
_entry.id   AF-A6KC84-F1
#
_cell.length_a   1.000
_cell.length_b   1.000
_cell.length_c   1.000
_cell.angle_alpha   90.00
_cell.angle_beta   90.00
_cell.angle_gamma   90.00
#
_symmetry.space_group_name_H-M   'P 1'
#
loop_
_entity.id
_entity.type
_entity.pdbx_description
1 polymer ?
#
loop_
_entity_poly.entity_id
_entity_poly.type
_entity_poly.pdbx_seq_one_letter_code
_entity_poly.pdbx_strand_id
1 'polypeptide(L)'
;MVKNNGSTEYGLFQISNRNWCKSSEFPESENICDISCDKFLDDELADDIVCAKKIVAIKGIDYWKAHKPMCSEKLEQWRCEKPGAPALVVPALNSETPVP
;
A
#
# COMPACT_ATOMS: atom_id res chain seq x y z
N MET A 1 2.39 9.48 9.48
CA MET A 1 1.10 10.02 9.03
C MET A 1 1.31 11.38 8.38
N VAL A 2 0.60 11.68 7.29
CA VAL A 2 0.64 12.97 6.59
C VAL A 2 -0.78 13.47 6.36
N LYS A 3 -1.06 14.75 6.64
CA LYS A 3 -2.39 15.35 6.40
C LYS A 3 -2.50 15.85 4.95
N ASN A 4 -3.62 15.52 4.29
CA ASN A 4 -3.90 15.87 2.90
C ASN A 4 -5.38 16.24 2.73
N ASN A 5 -5.67 17.53 2.54
CA ASN A 5 -7.01 18.09 2.25
C ASN A 5 -8.14 17.54 3.14
N GLY A 6 -7.90 17.43 4.45
CA GLY A 6 -8.89 16.96 5.43
C GLY A 6 -8.94 15.44 5.64
N SER A 7 -8.09 14.68 4.95
CA SER A 7 -7.82 13.27 5.22
C SER A 7 -6.38 13.07 5.69
N THR A 8 -6.05 11.89 6.22
CA THR A 8 -4.72 11.52 6.68
C THR A 8 -4.24 10.28 5.90
N GLU A 9 -2.96 10.26 5.51
CA GLU A 9 -2.27 9.15 4.86
C GLU A 9 -1.32 8.45 5.85
N TYR A 10 -1.34 7.12 5.85
CA TYR A 10 -0.74 6.27 6.88
C TYR A 10 0.33 5.33 6.29
N GLY A 11 1.35 5.05 7.09
CA GLY A 11 2.33 4.01 6.81
C GLY A 11 3.24 4.22 5.61
N LEU A 12 3.96 3.16 5.27
CA LEU A 12 4.93 3.14 4.18
C LEU A 12 4.29 3.47 2.83
N PHE A 13 3.09 2.92 2.58
CA PHE A 13 2.38 3.12 1.31
C PHE A 13 1.50 4.38 1.27
N GLN A 14 1.51 5.22 2.32
CA GLN A 14 0.69 6.44 2.39
C GLN A 14 -0.79 6.16 2.06
N ILE A 15 -1.37 5.17 2.76
CA ILE A 15 -2.75 4.72 2.55
C ILE A 15 -3.70 5.71 3.22
N SER A 16 -4.66 6.26 2.48
CA SER A 16 -5.56 7.31 2.98
C SER A 16 -6.75 6.76 3.78
N ASN A 17 -7.02 7.34 4.94
CA ASN A 17 -8.23 7.10 5.72
C ASN A 17 -9.52 7.59 5.04
N ARG A 18 -9.43 8.34 3.94
CA ARG A 18 -10.63 8.83 3.24
C ARG A 18 -11.48 7.69 2.69
N ASN A 19 -10.82 6.65 2.19
CA ASN A 19 -11.47 5.55 1.48
C ASN A 19 -10.98 4.17 1.93
N TRP A 20 -9.71 4.03 2.33
CA TRP A 20 -9.07 2.72 2.39
C TRP A 20 -9.12 2.07 3.76
N CYS A 21 -8.92 2.84 4.82
CA CYS A 21 -8.90 2.34 6.19
C CYS A 21 -9.79 3.19 7.09
N LYS A 22 -10.13 2.64 8.25
CA LYS A 22 -10.91 3.32 9.28
C LYS A 22 -10.01 4.08 10.25
N SER A 23 -10.32 5.33 10.52
CA SER A 23 -9.75 6.08 11.65
C SER A 23 -10.86 6.83 12.40
N SER A 24 -10.58 7.21 13.65
CA SER A 24 -11.47 8.06 14.44
C SER A 24 -11.58 9.48 13.87
N GLU A 25 -10.52 9.96 13.21
CA GLU A 25 -10.48 11.28 12.56
C GLU A 25 -11.39 11.39 11.33
N PHE A 26 -11.71 10.27 10.67
CA PHE A 26 -12.51 10.26 9.43
C PHE A 26 -13.60 9.16 9.49
N PRO A 27 -14.66 9.37 10.29
CA PRO A 27 -15.70 8.37 10.52
C PRO A 27 -16.47 7.95 9.26
N GLU A 28 -16.55 8.82 8.25
CA GLU A 28 -17.26 8.60 7.00
C GLU A 28 -16.48 7.75 5.97
N SER A 29 -15.28 7.28 6.33
CA SER A 29 -14.48 6.38 5.48
C SER A 29 -15.27 5.14 5.05
N GLU A 30 -15.18 4.81 3.76
CA GLU A 30 -15.69 3.56 3.18
C GLU A 30 -14.97 2.32 3.74
N ASN A 31 -13.75 2.49 4.27
CA ASN A 31 -12.93 1.42 4.84
C ASN A 31 -12.80 0.20 3.90
N ILE A 32 -12.44 0.42 2.63
CA ILE A 32 -12.37 -0.63 1.59
C ILE A 32 -11.41 -1.79 1.95
N CYS A 33 -10.35 -1.50 2.70
CA CYS A 33 -9.41 -2.53 3.15
C CYS A 33 -9.91 -3.30 4.37
N ASP A 34 -11.00 -2.85 5.00
CA ASP A 34 -11.61 -3.40 6.21
C ASP A 34 -10.62 -3.51 7.38
N ILE A 35 -9.92 -2.41 7.67
CA ILE A 35 -8.83 -2.38 8.65
C ILE A 35 -8.68 -1.01 9.31
N SER A 36 -8.23 -0.98 10.57
CA SER A 36 -7.85 0.29 11.22
C SER A 36 -6.61 0.87 10.56
N CYS A 37 -6.59 2.19 10.33
CA CYS A 37 -5.42 2.87 9.78
C CYS A 37 -4.18 2.79 10.69
N ASP A 38 -4.37 2.53 11.99
CA ASP A 38 -3.26 2.38 12.93
C ASP A 38 -2.40 1.13 12.66
N LYS A 39 -2.97 0.13 11.97
CA LYS A 39 -2.23 -1.07 11.57
C LYS A 39 -1.13 -0.79 10.56
N PHE A 40 -1.32 0.23 9.72
CA PHE A 40 -0.28 0.65 8.79
C PHE A 40 0.87 1.43 9.45
N LEU A 41 0.87 1.61 10.77
CA LEU A 41 1.91 2.34 11.48
C LEU A 41 2.88 1.45 12.25
N ASP A 42 2.69 0.13 12.22
CA ASP A 42 3.63 -0.82 12.79
C ASP A 42 4.66 -1.30 11.75
N ASP A 43 5.54 -2.22 12.16
CA ASP A 43 6.60 -2.77 11.30
C ASP A 43 6.13 -4.02 10.51
N GLU A 44 4.90 -4.51 10.73
CA GLU A 44 4.34 -5.71 10.11
C GLU A 44 3.66 -5.42 8.77
N LEU A 45 4.44 -5.28 7.70
CA LEU A 45 3.94 -4.88 6.36
C LEU A 45 2.96 -5.84 5.65
N ALA A 46 2.56 -6.96 6.26
CA ALA A 46 1.76 -7.98 5.60
C ALA A 46 0.36 -7.45 5.22
N ASP A 47 -0.29 -6.74 6.14
CA ASP A 47 -1.63 -6.16 5.92
C ASP A 47 -1.58 -4.89 5.06
N ASP A 48 -0.53 -4.08 5.19
CA ASP A 48 -0.19 -2.97 4.29
C ASP A 48 -0.13 -3.43 2.83
N ILE A 49 0.62 -4.51 2.57
CA ILE A 49 0.78 -5.06 1.21
C ILE A 49 -0.56 -5.56 0.67
N VAL A 50 -1.39 -6.20 1.49
CA VAL A 50 -2.74 -6.64 1.10
C VAL A 50 -3.61 -5.44 0.70
N CYS A 51 -3.60 -4.37 1.49
CA CYS A 51 -4.35 -3.16 1.16
C CYS A 51 -3.79 -2.46 -0.08
N ALA A 52 -2.47 -2.34 -0.24
CA ALA A 52 -1.84 -1.78 -1.42
C ALA A 52 -2.20 -2.56 -2.71
N LYS A 53 -2.27 -3.89 -2.65
CA LYS A 53 -2.76 -4.72 -3.76
C LYS A 53 -4.22 -4.39 -4.14
N LYS A 54 -5.10 -4.19 -3.15
CA LYS A 54 -6.49 -3.74 -3.40
C LYS A 54 -6.51 -2.36 -4.06
N ILE A 55 -5.67 -1.44 -3.62
CA ILE A 55 -5.53 -0.10 -4.23
C ILE A 55 -5.13 -0.21 -5.70
N VAL A 56 -4.10 -0.99 -6.02
CA VAL A 56 -3.67 -1.22 -7.41
C VAL A 56 -4.80 -1.82 -8.24
N ALA A 57 -5.53 -2.81 -7.71
CA ALA A 57 -6.63 -3.44 -8.43
C ALA A 57 -7.79 -2.48 -8.75
N ILE A 58 -8.05 -1.49 -7.88
CA ILE A 58 -9.20 -0.57 -8.00
C ILE A 58 -8.84 0.76 -8.66
N LYS A 59 -7.70 1.36 -8.30
CA LYS A 59 -7.25 2.69 -8.77
C LYS A 59 -6.06 2.63 -9.72
N GLY A 60 -5.40 1.48 -9.84
CA GLY A 60 -4.13 1.37 -10.55
C GLY A 60 -2.96 1.96 -9.76
N ILE A 61 -1.78 1.90 -10.36
CA ILE A 61 -0.54 2.42 -9.78
C ILE A 61 -0.52 3.96 -9.65
N ASP A 62 -1.40 4.64 -10.38
CA ASP A 62 -1.54 6.11 -10.37
C ASP A 62 -2.09 6.67 -9.04
N TYR A 63 -2.56 5.81 -8.12
CA TYR A 63 -2.85 6.22 -6.74
C TYR A 63 -1.61 6.88 -6.10
N TRP A 64 -0.43 6.32 -6.31
CA TRP A 64 0.82 6.90 -5.87
C TRP A 64 1.31 7.92 -6.89
N LYS A 65 0.95 9.19 -6.66
CA LYS A 65 1.27 10.32 -7.57
C LYS A 65 2.74 10.45 -7.94
N ALA A 66 3.65 9.93 -7.12
CA ALA A 66 5.08 9.92 -7.39
C ALA A 66 5.48 8.97 -8.54
N HIS A 67 4.68 7.93 -8.82
CA HIS A 67 5.02 6.89 -9.80
C HIS A 67 5.35 7.46 -11.18
N LYS A 68 4.43 8.23 -11.78
CA LYS A 68 4.64 8.79 -13.12
C LYS A 68 5.85 9.74 -13.22
N PRO A 69 6.02 10.74 -12.34
CA PRO A 69 7.16 11.67 -12.44
C PRO A 69 8.50 11.08 -11.97
N MET A 70 8.52 10.12 -11.04
CA MET A 70 9.76 9.67 -10.39
C MET A 70 10.18 8.24 -10.76
N CYS A 71 9.25 7.44 -11.27
CA CYS A 71 9.44 6.00 -11.49
C CYS A 71 9.11 5.58 -12.94
N SER A 72 9.26 6.48 -13.92
CA SER A 72 9.11 6.13 -15.35
C SER A 72 10.44 5.79 -16.03
N GLU A 73 11.57 6.20 -15.44
CA GLU A 73 12.91 6.04 -16.01
C GLU A 73 13.94 5.74 -14.91
N LYS A 74 15.17 5.39 -15.31
CA LYS A 74 16.29 5.09 -14.40
C LYS A 74 15.93 4.08 -13.31
N LEU A 75 15.16 3.05 -13.68
CA LEU A 75 14.62 2.07 -12.73
C LEU A 75 15.69 1.19 -12.10
N GLU A 76 16.80 0.94 -12.80
CA GLU A 76 17.88 0.08 -12.32
C GLU A 76 18.51 0.57 -11.01
N GLN A 77 18.47 1.88 -10.72
CA GLN A 77 19.02 2.42 -9.46
C GLN A 77 18.26 1.92 -8.22
N TRP A 78 17.02 1.45 -8.38
CA TRP A 78 16.17 0.95 -7.29
C TRP A 78 16.35 -0.55 -7.04
N ARG A 79 17.20 -1.22 -7.81
CA ARG A 79 17.51 -2.65 -7.64
C ARG A 79 18.29 -2.85 -6.33
N CYS A 80 17.83 -3.77 -5.49
CA CYS A 80 18.55 -4.16 -4.30
C CYS A 80 19.75 -5.06 -4.67
N GLU A 81 20.97 -4.62 -4.38
CA GLU A 81 22.20 -5.37 -4.66
C GLU A 81 22.67 -6.25 -3.48
N LYS A 82 21.93 -6.28 -2.35
CA LYS A 82 22.34 -7.05 -1.17
C LYS A 82 22.47 -8.54 -1.53
N PRO A 83 23.68 -9.12 -1.44
CA PRO A 83 23.88 -10.55 -1.69
C PRO A 83 23.11 -11.37 -0.64
N GLY A 84 22.35 -12.37 -1.10
CA GLY A 84 21.58 -13.23 -0.20
C GLY A 84 20.35 -12.56 0.43
N ALA A 85 19.95 -11.36 -0.02
CA ALA A 85 18.59 -10.91 0.24
C ALA A 85 17.64 -11.92 -0.39
N PRO A 86 16.70 -12.52 0.36
CA PRO A 86 15.64 -13.27 -0.28
C PRO A 86 14.98 -12.29 -1.26
N ALA A 87 14.75 -12.72 -2.51
CA ALA A 87 13.73 -12.06 -3.30
C ALA A 87 12.51 -11.95 -2.38
N LEU A 88 11.82 -10.80 -2.35
CA LEU A 88 10.55 -10.66 -1.66
C LEU A 88 9.60 -11.74 -2.21
N VAL A 89 9.68 -12.94 -1.64
CA VAL A 89 8.71 -14.01 -1.82
C VAL A 89 7.55 -13.55 -0.98
N VAL A 90 6.73 -12.66 -1.56
CA VAL A 90 5.41 -12.40 -1.04
C VAL A 90 4.70 -13.75 -1.10
N PRO A 91 4.38 -14.40 0.04
CA PRO A 91 3.78 -15.74 0.02
C PRO A 91 2.47 -15.76 -0.79
N ALA A 92 1.83 -14.59 -0.91
CA ALA A 92 0.60 -14.35 -1.65
C ALA A 92 0.79 -14.09 -3.17
N LEU A 93 1.93 -14.41 -3.78
CA LEU A 93 2.00 -14.56 -5.25
C LEU A 93 2.05 -16.04 -5.70
N ASN A 94 2.27 -16.98 -4.77
CA ASN A 94 2.38 -18.40 -5.08
C ASN A 94 1.20 -19.23 -4.53
N SER A 95 0.13 -18.60 -4.02
CA SER A 95 -1.12 -19.31 -3.77
C SER A 95 -1.89 -19.40 -5.09
N GLU A 96 -1.58 -20.46 -5.85
CA GLU A 96 -2.51 -21.07 -6.79
C GLU A 96 -3.76 -21.53 -6.01
N THR A 97 -4.66 -20.59 -5.69
CA THR A 97 -6.04 -20.92 -5.37
C THR A 97 -6.87 -20.54 -6.58
N PRO A 98 -7.45 -21.50 -7.32
CA PRO A 98 -8.39 -21.19 -8.39
C PRO A 98 -9.52 -20.34 -7.82
N VAL A 99 -9.79 -19.21 -8.46
CA VAL A 99 -11.03 -18.47 -8.24
C VAL A 99 -12.17 -19.35 -8.79
N PRO A 100 -13.29 -19.53 -8.07
CA PRO A 100 -14.45 -20.26 -8.58
C PRO A 100 -15.03 -19.64 -9.86
#